data_AF-A0A1G4RYG8-F1
#
_entry.id   AF-A0A1G4RYG8-F1
#
_cell.length_a   1.000
_cell.length_b   1.000
_cell.length_c   1.000
_cell.angle_alpha   90.00
_cell.angle_beta   90.00
_cell.angle_gamma   90.00
#
_symmetry.space_group_name_H-M   'P 1'
#
loop_
_entity.id
_entity.type
_entity.pdbx_description
1 polymer ?
#
loop_
_entity_poly.entity_id
_entity_poly.type
_entity_poly.pdbx_seq_one_letter_code
_entity_poly.pdbx_strand_id
1 'polypeptide(L)'
;MERYSKVYGSKWQSQYSEEFKRKICQEYLTGDEGLSFLERKYNLGNSRISAWLKSFGLEKKRPVYVSSCIMPAKRDPDIQPEDSASVKLLKKQLEDALLEKELYRKMIEVAERDLKINIRKKSVTK
;
A
#
# COMPACT_ATOMS: atom_id res chain seq x y z
N MET A 1 8.92 12.70 35.41
CA MET A 1 8.63 11.84 34.24
C MET A 1 9.54 10.64 34.30
N GLU A 2 8.94 9.46 34.21
CA GLU A 2 9.44 8.21 34.77
C GLU A 2 10.74 7.69 34.16
N ARG A 3 11.49 7.04 35.05
CA ARG A 3 12.76 6.34 34.87
C ARG A 3 12.62 5.22 33.84
N TYR A 4 12.95 5.48 32.58
CA TYR A 4 13.21 4.39 31.64
C TYR A 4 14.59 3.81 31.96
N SER A 5 14.57 2.71 32.73
CA SER A 5 15.70 2.04 33.36
C SER A 5 16.79 1.67 32.33
N LYS A 6 17.98 2.24 32.53
CA LYS A 6 19.17 1.89 31.78
C LYS A 6 19.73 0.60 32.37
N VAL A 7 19.37 -0.53 31.77
CA VAL A 7 19.93 -1.83 32.13
C VAL A 7 21.29 -1.95 31.45
N TYR A 8 22.36 -1.88 32.23
CA TYR A 8 23.72 -2.11 31.74
C TYR A 8 23.93 -3.61 31.50
N GLY A 9 23.52 -4.10 30.33
CA GLY A 9 23.95 -5.39 29.81
C GLY A 9 25.32 -5.24 29.15
N SER A 10 26.16 -6.29 29.23
CA SER A 10 27.52 -6.42 28.67
C SER A 10 27.71 -5.68 27.35
N LYS A 11 28.95 -5.24 27.04
CA LYS A 11 29.47 -4.55 25.83
C LYS A 11 28.71 -4.71 24.48
N TRP A 12 27.95 -5.79 24.30
CA TRP A 12 27.20 -6.20 23.12
C TRP A 12 25.66 -6.22 23.27
N GLN A 13 25.11 -5.92 24.44
CA GLN A 13 23.67 -5.90 24.68
C GLN A 13 23.11 -4.48 24.56
N SER A 14 22.02 -4.36 23.80
CA SER A 14 21.35 -3.09 23.49
C SER A 14 20.88 -2.40 24.77
N GLN A 15 21.25 -1.12 24.97
CA GLN A 15 20.96 -0.34 26.18
C GLN A 15 19.46 -0.07 26.46
N TYR A 16 18.54 -0.63 25.67
CA TYR A 16 17.11 -0.32 25.70
C TYR A 16 16.27 -1.59 25.65
N SER A 17 15.26 -1.66 26.53
CA SER A 17 14.27 -2.74 26.55
C SER A 17 13.48 -2.81 25.23
N GLU A 18 13.13 -4.01 24.79
CA GLU A 18 12.34 -4.25 23.57
C GLU A 18 10.95 -3.59 23.64
N GLU A 19 10.35 -3.54 24.83
CA GLU A 19 9.05 -2.89 25.05
C GLU A 19 9.11 -1.39 24.75
N PHE A 20 10.22 -0.76 25.12
CA PHE A 20 10.45 0.66 24.87
C PHE A 20 10.64 0.94 23.38
N LYS A 21 11.39 0.09 22.67
CA LYS A 21 11.55 0.21 21.22
C LYS A 21 10.22 0.08 20.49
N ARG A 22 9.38 -0.89 20.90
CA ARG A 22 8.05 -1.12 20.31
C ARG A 22 7.11 0.06 20.53
N LYS A 23 7.11 0.65 21.73
CA LYS A 23 6.29 1.84 22.06
C LYS A 23 6.63 3.02 21.15
N ILE A 24 7.92 3.27 20.91
CA ILE A 24 8.37 4.35 20.02
C ILE A 24 7.97 4.07 18.57
N CYS A 25 8.10 2.82 18.10
CA CYS A 25 7.70 2.45 16.74
C CYS A 25 6.18 2.60 16.52
N GLN A 26 5.38 2.25 17.53
CA GLN A 26 3.92 2.44 17.47
C GLN A 26 3.56 3.92 17.44
N GLU A 27 4.19 4.74 18.29
CA GLU A 27 3.97 6.19 18.29
C GLU A 27 4.36 6.82 16.94
N TYR A 28 5.43 6.34 16.30
CA TYR A 28 5.83 6.75 14.96
C TYR A 28 4.81 6.40 13.86
N LEU A 29 4.06 5.31 14.05
CA LEU A 29 3.04 4.87 13.09
C LEU A 29 1.73 5.62 13.29
N THR A 30 1.37 5.90 14.55
CA THR A 30 0.13 6.61 14.90
C THR A 30 0.28 8.13 14.76
N GLY A 31 1.45 8.68 15.04
CA GLY A 31 1.75 10.09 14.88
C GLY A 31 1.99 10.44 13.42
N ASP A 32 1.37 11.54 12.95
CA ASP A 32 1.74 12.18 11.68
C ASP A 32 3.13 12.87 11.78
N GLU A 33 3.64 12.99 13.00
CA GLU A 33 4.89 13.67 13.31
C GLU A 33 6.12 12.77 13.03
N GLY A 34 7.13 13.37 12.40
CA GLY A 34 8.33 12.67 11.97
C GLY A 34 9.31 12.30 13.09
N LEU A 35 10.41 11.67 12.68
CA LEU A 35 11.51 11.24 13.58
C LEU A 35 12.04 12.38 14.47
N SER A 36 12.02 13.62 13.98
CA SER A 36 12.48 14.82 14.71
C SER A 36 11.59 15.19 15.91
N PHE A 37 10.32 14.77 15.90
CA PHE A 37 9.44 14.94 17.06
C PHE A 37 9.78 13.94 18.15
N LEU A 38 9.94 12.66 17.78
CA LEU A 38 10.34 11.60 18.70
C LEU A 38 11.72 11.85 19.31
N GLU A 39 12.64 12.42 18.53
CA GLU A 39 13.95 12.86 19.02
C GLU A 39 13.82 13.91 20.13
N ARG A 40 12.99 14.95 19.96
CA ARG A 40 12.77 15.97 20.99
C ARG A 40 12.03 15.42 22.21
N LYS A 41 11.06 14.52 22.00
CA LYS A 41 10.25 13.94 23.08
C LYS A 41 11.06 13.00 23.97
N TYR A 42 11.90 12.15 23.37
CA TYR A 42 12.64 11.11 24.08
C TYR A 42 14.13 11.44 24.28
N ASN A 43 14.63 12.55 23.73
CA ASN A 43 16.06 12.91 23.68
C ASN A 43 16.93 11.77 23.11
N LEU A 44 16.42 11.10 22.07
CA LEU A 44 17.07 9.98 21.41
C LEU A 44 17.50 10.39 20.01
N GLY A 45 18.75 10.07 19.65
CA GLY A 45 19.26 10.39 18.32
C GLY A 45 18.44 9.70 17.22
N ASN A 46 18.08 10.48 16.20
CA ASN A 46 17.27 10.05 15.05
C ASN A 46 17.78 8.73 14.41
N SER A 47 19.11 8.56 14.27
CA SER A 47 19.72 7.35 13.72
C SER A 47 19.36 6.07 14.49
N ARG A 48 19.19 6.15 15.81
CA ARG A 48 18.85 4.98 16.65
C ARG A 48 17.40 4.56 16.45
N ILE A 49 16.50 5.54 16.37
CA ILE A 49 15.07 5.30 16.12
C ILE A 49 14.90 4.70 14.71
N SER A 50 15.62 5.24 13.72
CA SER A 50 15.67 4.68 12.37
C SER A 50 16.16 3.24 12.33
N ALA A 51 17.22 2.91 13.09
CA ALA A 51 17.72 1.53 13.20
C ALA A 51 16.67 0.59 13.83
N TRP A 52 15.91 1.05 14.83
CA TRP A 52 14.81 0.26 15.40
C TRP A 52 13.68 0.06 14.41
N LEU A 53 13.22 1.11 13.73
CA LEU A 53 12.19 1.00 12.68
C LEU A 53 12.60 0.00 11.60
N LYS A 54 13.88 0.02 11.20
CA LYS A 54 14.45 -0.97 10.27
C LYS A 54 14.42 -2.39 10.82
N SER A 55 14.80 -2.58 12.09
CA SER A 55 14.76 -3.89 12.74
C SER A 55 13.34 -4.46 12.86
N PHE A 56 12.32 -3.59 13.02
CA PHE A 56 10.91 -3.98 13.04
C PHE A 56 10.26 -4.03 11.65
N GLY A 57 11.01 -3.77 10.56
CA GLY A 57 10.48 -3.79 9.20
C GLY A 57 9.52 -2.63 8.87
N LEU A 58 9.50 -1.59 9.70
CA LEU A 58 8.65 -0.40 9.58
C LEU A 58 9.36 0.71 8.79
N GLU A 59 10.16 0.35 7.79
CA GLU A 59 10.75 1.32 6.88
C GLU A 59 9.62 1.97 6.07
N LYS A 60 9.32 3.25 6.33
CA LYS A 60 8.69 4.10 5.32
C LYS A 60 9.68 4.11 4.16
N LYS A 61 9.40 3.34 3.11
CA LYS A 61 10.17 3.36 1.86
C LYS A 61 10.14 4.80 1.34
N ARG A 62 11.13 5.59 1.74
CA ARG A 62 11.39 6.85 1.06
C ARG A 62 11.74 6.43 -0.35
N PRO A 63 11.05 6.92 -1.39
CA PRO A 63 11.48 6.62 -2.75
C PRO A 63 12.93 7.08 -2.83
N VAL A 64 13.84 6.11 -2.97
CA VAL A 64 15.26 6.39 -3.11
C VAL A 64 15.37 7.07 -4.46
N TYR A 65 15.48 8.40 -4.44
CA TYR A 65 15.87 9.12 -5.64
C TYR A 65 17.34 8.83 -5.86
N VAL A 66 17.62 7.81 -6.67
CA VAL A 66 18.96 7.59 -7.21
C VAL A 66 19.24 8.81 -8.07
N SER A 67 20.14 9.69 -7.62
CA SER A 67 20.64 10.79 -8.45
C SER A 67 21.40 10.19 -9.64
N SER A 68 20.68 9.97 -10.72
CA SER A 68 21.25 9.71 -12.04
C SER A 68 21.78 11.02 -12.60
N CYS A 69 22.96 11.45 -12.16
CA CYS A 69 23.69 12.53 -12.81
C CYS A 69 24.44 12.01 -14.06
N ILE A 70 23.71 11.90 -15.17
CA ILE A 70 24.20 12.12 -16.54
C ILE A 70 23.16 13.01 -17.26
N MET A 71 23.17 14.31 -16.91
CA MET A 71 22.75 15.50 -17.68
C MET A 71 21.29 15.59 -18.26
N PRO A 72 20.77 16.80 -18.58
CA PRO A 72 19.92 17.50 -17.62
C PRO A 72 18.56 17.99 -18.19
N ALA A 73 17.70 18.41 -17.26
CA ALA A 73 16.65 19.42 -17.45
C ALA A 73 15.47 19.09 -18.40
N LYS A 74 14.33 18.69 -17.79
CA LYS A 74 13.07 19.48 -17.78
C LYS A 74 11.92 18.67 -17.15
N ARG A 75 11.22 19.32 -16.21
CA ARG A 75 9.79 19.17 -15.81
C ARG A 75 9.44 18.16 -14.72
N ASP A 76 8.94 18.65 -13.58
CA ASP A 76 7.64 18.19 -13.07
C ASP A 76 6.59 18.63 -14.11
N PRO A 77 5.48 17.91 -14.44
CA PRO A 77 4.84 16.73 -13.82
C PRO A 77 4.60 15.57 -14.81
N ASP A 78 4.56 14.29 -14.40
CA ASP A 78 4.02 13.26 -15.33
C ASP A 78 3.63 11.93 -14.64
N ILE A 79 2.35 11.79 -14.31
CA ILE A 79 1.71 10.49 -14.48
C ILE A 79 1.67 10.33 -15.99
N GLN A 80 2.62 9.57 -16.53
CA GLN A 80 2.75 9.21 -17.94
C GLN A 80 1.36 9.12 -18.60
N PRO A 81 1.04 9.97 -19.60
CA PRO A 81 -0.29 10.01 -20.22
C PRO A 81 -0.67 8.67 -20.84
N GLU A 82 0.33 7.86 -21.21
CA GLU A 82 0.20 6.46 -21.63
C GLU A 82 -0.38 5.54 -20.53
N ASP A 83 -0.09 5.75 -19.25
CA ASP A 83 -0.71 4.99 -18.16
C ASP A 83 -2.19 5.37 -18.00
N SER A 84 -2.52 6.66 -18.12
CA SER A 84 -3.90 7.14 -18.13
C SER A 84 -4.68 6.62 -19.35
N ALA A 85 -4.06 6.62 -20.53
CA ALA A 85 -4.65 6.12 -21.76
C ALA A 85 -4.90 4.61 -21.70
N SER A 86 -3.93 3.83 -21.18
CA SER A 86 -4.06 2.40 -20.98
C SER A 86 -5.18 2.07 -19.99
N VAL A 87 -5.25 2.81 -18.87
CA VAL A 87 -6.32 2.64 -17.88
C VAL A 87 -7.70 2.99 -18.48
N LYS A 88 -7.80 4.02 -19.32
CA LYS A 88 -9.05 4.36 -20.01
C LYS A 88 -9.49 3.28 -20.99
N LEU A 89 -8.55 2.74 -21.78
CA LEU A 89 -8.82 1.66 -22.72
C LEU A 89 -9.26 0.38 -22.01
N LEU A 90 -8.56 0.00 -20.94
CA LEU A 90 -8.93 -1.17 -20.12
C LEU A 90 -10.31 -1.02 -19.49
N LYS A 91 -10.64 0.17 -18.97
CA LYS A 91 -11.98 0.46 -18.43
C LYS A 91 -13.07 0.33 -19.49
N LYS A 92 -12.82 0.85 -20.69
CA LYS A 92 -13.75 0.74 -21.82
C LYS A 92 -13.99 -0.72 -22.22
N GLN A 93 -12.92 -1.51 -22.35
CA GLN A 93 -13.03 -2.95 -22.64
C GLN A 93 -13.84 -3.70 -21.58
N LEU A 94 -13.69 -3.32 -20.31
CA LEU A 94 -14.46 -3.89 -19.21
C LEU A 94 -15.96 -3.55 -19.36
N GLU A 95 -16.28 -2.29 -19.65
CA GLU A 95 -17.65 -1.82 -19.88
C GLU A 95 -18.30 -2.54 -21.07
N ASP A 96 -17.59 -2.64 -22.20
CA ASP A 96 -18.05 -3.33 -23.40
C ASP A 96 -18.36 -4.82 -23.11
N ALA A 97 -17.49 -5.51 -22.36
CA ALA A 97 -17.69 -6.92 -21.98
C ALA A 97 -18.87 -7.13 -21.02
N LEU A 98 -19.10 -6.20 -20.09
CA LEU A 98 -20.27 -6.25 -19.21
C LEU A 98 -21.56 -6.03 -19.99
N LEU A 99 -21.57 -5.06 -20.91
CA LEU A 99 -22.72 -4.78 -21.77
C LEU A 99 -23.06 -5.98 -22.65
N GLU A 100 -22.05 -6.62 -23.24
CA GLU A 100 -22.22 -7.83 -24.06
C GLU A 100 -22.86 -8.98 -23.25
N LYS A 101 -22.40 -9.19 -22.02
CA LYS A 101 -22.98 -10.19 -21.10
C LYS A 101 -24.45 -9.90 -20.79
N GLU A 102 -24.80 -8.64 -20.53
CA GLU A 102 -26.19 -8.24 -20.28
C GLU A 102 -27.07 -8.42 -21.52
N LEU A 103 -26.53 -8.09 -22.70
CA LEU A 103 -27.19 -8.30 -23.98
C LEU A 103 -27.51 -9.77 -24.21
N TYR A 104 -26.53 -10.68 -24.04
CA TYR A 104 -26.75 -12.11 -24.19
C TYR A 104 -27.81 -12.63 -23.22
N ARG A 105 -27.81 -12.16 -21.97
CA ARG A 105 -28.84 -12.51 -21.00
C ARG A 105 -30.24 -12.11 -21.49
N LYS A 106 -30.41 -10.87 -21.95
CA LYS A 106 -31.70 -10.38 -22.49
C LYS A 106 -32.11 -11.12 -23.76
N MET A 107 -31.15 -11.44 -24.63
CA MET A 107 -31.41 -12.22 -25.85
C MET A 107 -31.95 -13.61 -25.52
N ILE A 108 -31.38 -14.28 -24.51
CA ILE A 108 -31.89 -15.55 -24.00
C ILE A 108 -33.33 -15.37 -23.49
N GLU A 109 -33.59 -14.34 -22.69
CA GLU A 109 -34.94 -14.07 -22.16
C GLU A 109 -35.99 -13.80 -23.25
N VAL A 110 -35.61 -13.10 -24.33
CA VAL A 110 -36.49 -12.91 -25.51
C VAL A 110 -36.72 -14.23 -26.22
N ALA A 111 -35.66 -14.98 -26.50
CA ALA A 111 -35.76 -16.25 -27.21
C ALA A 111 -36.59 -17.29 -26.44
N GLU A 112 -36.45 -17.38 -25.12
CA GLU A 112 -37.27 -18.26 -24.28
C GLU A 112 -38.76 -17.86 -24.32
N ARG A 113 -39.07 -16.56 -24.37
CA ARG A 113 -40.45 -16.05 -24.48
C ARG A 113 -41.08 -16.36 -25.83
N ASP A 114 -40.38 -16.03 -26.91
CA ASP A 114 -40.94 -16.08 -28.27
C ASP A 114 -40.94 -17.50 -28.84
N LEU A 115 -39.87 -18.27 -28.60
CA LEU A 115 -39.71 -19.63 -29.15
C LEU A 115 -40.21 -20.72 -28.18
N LYS A 116 -40.50 -20.40 -26.91
CA LYS A 116 -40.88 -21.34 -25.85
C LYS A 116 -39.92 -22.52 -25.66
N ILE A 117 -38.67 -22.38 -26.09
CA ILE A 117 -37.59 -23.35 -25.90
C ILE A 117 -36.76 -22.86 -24.71
N ASN A 118 -36.50 -23.74 -23.74
CA ASN A 118 -35.68 -23.41 -22.57
C ASN A 118 -34.19 -23.53 -22.93
N ILE A 119 -33.50 -22.40 -23.06
CA ILE A 119 -32.10 -22.33 -23.50
C ILE A 119 -31.16 -22.41 -22.28
N ARG A 120 -31.62 -21.93 -21.12
CA ARG A 120 -30.82 -21.95 -19.90
C ARG A 120 -30.60 -23.38 -19.39
N LYS A 121 -29.38 -23.68 -18.93
CA LYS A 121 -29.07 -24.97 -18.28
C LYS A 121 -29.94 -25.16 -17.03
N LYS A 122 -30.67 -26.27 -16.96
CA LYS A 122 -31.43 -26.67 -15.76
C LYS A 122 -30.45 -27.10 -14.66
N SER A 123 -30.57 -26.55 -13.46
CA SER A 123 -29.73 -26.86 -12.31
C SER A 123 -30.04 -28.22 -11.66
N VAL A 124 -30.74 -29.12 -12.37
CA VAL A 124 -31.09 -30.45 -11.85
C VAL A 124 -29.84 -31.32 -11.92
N THR A 125 -29.05 -31.32 -10.85
CA THR A 125 -28.18 -32.43 -10.48
C THR A 125 -28.96 -33.23 -9.45
N LYS A 126 -29.22 -34.50 -9.75
CA LYS A 126 -29.88 -35.46 -8.85
C LYS A 126 -28.83 -36.44 -8.35
#